data_AF-A0A7S6ZTB9-F1
#
_entry.id   AF-A0A7S6ZTB9-F1
#
_cell.length_a   1.000
_cell.length_b   1.000
_cell.length_c   1.000
_cell.angle_alpha   90.00
_cell.angle_beta   90.00
_cell.angle_gamma   90.00
#
_symmetry.space_group_name_H-M   'P 1'
#
loop_
_entity.id
_entity.type
_entity.pdbx_description
1 polymer ?
#
loop_
_entity_poly.entity_id
_entity_poly.type
_entity_poly.pdbx_seq_one_letter_code
_entity_poly.pdbx_strand_id
1 'polypeptide(L)'
;MTPRSIFVATSLALVVGLAACSAPATPEQLPFFEPGVEFTVNQVGTGCTADGAYRAKVSWDVPPSMSSKIEVQVGDDRSGVFARSNDATGSEETGDWVRDGTLFVMVDRDSKMVLAALKAGAGNCTAPAVETAGD
;
A
#
# COMPACT_ATOMS: atom_id res chain seq x y z
N MET A 1 -20.22 67.30 27.58
CA MET A 1 -20.51 66.53 28.80
C MET A 1 -21.17 65.22 28.36
N THR A 2 -20.63 64.11 28.85
CA THR A 2 -21.03 62.69 28.67
C THR A 2 -20.67 61.98 27.35
N PRO A 3 -19.81 60.93 27.39
CA PRO A 3 -19.47 60.07 26.25
C PRO A 3 -20.34 58.79 26.23
N ARG A 4 -20.52 58.17 25.06
CA ARG A 4 -20.96 56.76 24.98
C ARG A 4 -20.07 56.00 24.01
N SER A 5 -19.22 55.17 24.60
CA SER A 5 -18.49 54.08 23.99
C SER A 5 -19.45 53.06 23.37
N ILE A 6 -19.16 52.59 22.16
CA ILE A 6 -19.69 51.33 21.63
C ILE A 6 -18.50 50.50 21.16
N PHE A 7 -18.34 49.39 21.85
CA PHE A 7 -17.42 48.28 21.59
C PHE A 7 -18.04 47.33 20.55
N VAL A 8 -17.23 46.38 20.05
CA VAL A 8 -17.61 45.09 19.41
C VAL A 8 -17.89 45.19 17.89
N ALA A 9 -17.41 44.33 16.99
CA ALA A 9 -16.61 43.09 17.08
C ALA A 9 -15.76 42.95 15.81
N THR A 10 -14.51 42.57 15.99
CA THR A 10 -13.66 42.02 14.93
C THR A 10 -14.18 40.62 14.61
N SER A 11 -14.92 40.46 13.51
CA SER A 11 -15.36 39.16 13.00
C SER A 11 -14.15 38.38 12.48
N LEU A 12 -13.58 37.53 13.33
CA LEU A 12 -12.63 36.50 12.95
C LEU A 12 -13.42 35.36 12.28
N ALA A 13 -13.47 35.35 10.95
CA ALA A 13 -14.04 34.24 10.20
C ALA A 13 -13.13 33.01 10.35
N LEU A 14 -13.57 32.07 11.17
CA LEU A 14 -12.94 30.77 11.38
C LEU A 14 -13.12 29.92 10.11
N VAL A 15 -12.05 29.72 9.35
CA VAL A 15 -12.05 28.77 8.23
C VAL A 15 -12.02 27.36 8.84
N VAL A 16 -13.18 26.72 8.95
CA VAL A 16 -13.28 25.31 9.30
C VAL A 16 -12.82 24.49 8.09
N GLY A 17 -11.56 24.08 8.10
CA GLY A 17 -11.04 23.08 7.18
C GLY A 17 -11.69 21.74 7.50
N LEU A 18 -12.60 21.27 6.64
CA LEU A 18 -13.05 19.88 6.62
C LEU A 18 -11.82 19.02 6.32
N ALA A 19 -11.19 18.46 7.35
CA ALA A 19 -10.28 17.35 7.19
C ALA A 19 -11.12 16.20 6.62
N ALA A 20 -11.08 16.04 5.30
CA ALA A 20 -11.56 14.83 4.66
C ALA A 20 -10.84 13.66 5.33
N CYS A 21 -11.59 12.79 6.01
CA CYS A 21 -11.13 11.46 6.41
C CYS A 21 -10.84 10.68 5.13
N SER A 22 -9.71 10.99 4.51
CA SER A 22 -9.14 10.23 3.40
C SER A 22 -8.71 8.91 4.02
N ALA A 23 -9.17 7.79 3.46
CA ALA A 23 -8.65 6.47 3.83
C ALA A 23 -7.11 6.54 3.88
N PRO A 24 -6.44 5.84 4.80
CA PRO A 24 -4.99 5.92 4.92
C PRO A 24 -4.39 5.61 3.54
N ALA A 25 -3.79 6.62 2.91
CA ALA A 25 -3.35 6.52 1.54
C ALA A 25 -2.27 5.43 1.42
N THR A 26 -2.13 4.85 0.22
CA THR A 26 -0.90 4.10 -0.09
C THR A 26 0.30 4.99 0.22
N PRO A 27 1.29 4.49 0.99
CA PRO A 27 2.50 5.24 1.26
C PRO A 27 3.02 5.81 -0.05
N GLU A 28 3.24 7.12 -0.11
CA GLU A 28 3.71 7.78 -1.33
C GLU A 28 5.11 7.30 -1.73
N GLN A 29 5.87 6.81 -0.75
CA GLN A 29 7.19 6.24 -0.96
C GLN A 29 7.14 4.72 -0.82
N LEU A 30 7.58 4.04 -1.89
CA LEU A 30 7.70 2.59 -1.95
C LEU A 30 9.17 2.20 -2.18
N PRO A 31 9.66 1.12 -1.56
CA PRO A 31 8.94 0.27 -0.64
C PRO A 31 8.80 0.91 0.76
N PHE A 32 7.71 0.58 1.44
CA PHE A 32 7.40 1.00 2.81
C PHE A 32 7.31 -0.23 3.71
N PHE A 33 7.90 -0.16 4.89
CA PHE A 33 7.83 -1.18 5.92
C PHE A 33 7.77 -0.52 7.28
N GLU A 34 6.80 -0.91 8.10
CA GLU A 34 6.78 -0.56 9.51
C GLU A 34 8.01 -1.15 10.23
N PRO A 35 8.51 -0.53 11.31
CA PRO A 35 9.69 -0.99 12.00
C PRO A 35 9.59 -2.46 12.45
N GLY A 36 10.51 -3.28 11.95
CA GLY A 36 10.59 -4.70 12.27
C GLY A 36 9.64 -5.60 11.47
N VAL A 37 8.82 -5.03 10.57
CA VAL A 37 8.01 -5.82 9.62
C VAL A 37 8.87 -6.27 8.45
N GLU A 38 8.84 -7.57 8.18
CA GLU A 38 9.37 -8.14 6.95
C GLU A 38 8.21 -8.43 6.00
N PHE A 39 8.34 -7.97 4.75
CA PHE A 39 7.37 -8.28 3.70
C PHE A 39 8.10 -8.43 2.37
N THR A 40 7.95 -9.59 1.72
CA THR A 40 8.69 -9.94 0.51
C THR A 40 7.78 -10.51 -0.56
N VAL A 41 8.12 -10.23 -1.82
CA VAL A 41 7.46 -10.78 -3.01
C VAL A 41 8.54 -11.33 -3.93
N ASN A 42 8.68 -12.65 -3.97
CA ASN A 42 9.74 -13.33 -4.71
C ASN A 42 9.14 -14.21 -5.80
N GLN A 43 9.71 -14.20 -7.01
CA GLN A 43 9.25 -15.12 -8.06
C GLN A 43 9.42 -16.59 -7.63
N VAL A 44 8.43 -17.41 -7.94
CA VAL A 44 8.46 -18.86 -7.81
C VAL A 44 8.77 -19.47 -9.18
N GLY A 45 9.89 -20.18 -9.26
CA GLY A 45 10.34 -20.84 -10.48
C GLY A 45 10.79 -19.85 -11.58
N THR A 46 10.84 -20.34 -12.82
CA THR A 46 11.28 -19.58 -14.01
C THR A 46 10.18 -19.44 -15.05
N GLY A 47 8.96 -19.86 -14.73
CA GLY A 47 7.82 -19.80 -15.63
C GLY A 47 7.34 -18.36 -15.82
N CYS A 48 7.41 -17.88 -17.05
CA CYS A 48 6.81 -16.63 -17.48
C CYS A 48 5.67 -16.94 -18.45
N THR A 49 4.55 -16.23 -18.31
CA THR A 49 3.51 -16.19 -19.34
C THR A 49 3.98 -15.38 -20.55
N ALA A 50 3.30 -15.54 -21.69
CA ALA A 50 3.63 -14.79 -22.92
C ALA A 50 3.59 -13.26 -22.71
N ASP A 51 2.80 -12.79 -21.74
CA ASP A 51 2.65 -11.37 -21.40
C ASP A 51 3.62 -10.88 -20.31
N GLY A 52 4.61 -11.70 -19.93
CA GLY A 52 5.60 -11.36 -18.91
C GLY A 52 5.11 -11.47 -17.46
N ALA A 53 3.90 -11.98 -17.23
CA ALA A 53 3.42 -12.26 -15.87
C ALA A 53 4.01 -13.57 -15.34
N TYR A 54 4.18 -13.66 -14.02
CA TYR A 54 4.77 -14.80 -13.34
C TYR A 54 4.08 -15.10 -12.01
N ARG A 55 4.40 -16.25 -11.43
CA ARG A 55 3.98 -16.63 -10.09
C ARG A 55 4.94 -16.12 -9.04
N ALA A 56 4.45 -15.41 -8.03
CA ALA A 56 5.25 -14.95 -6.90
C ALA A 56 4.82 -15.64 -5.61
N LYS A 57 5.74 -15.74 -4.66
CA LYS A 57 5.48 -16.07 -3.27
C LYS A 57 5.58 -14.79 -2.46
N VAL A 58 4.47 -14.42 -1.86
CA VAL A 58 4.37 -13.31 -0.93
C VAL A 58 4.59 -13.85 0.47
N SER A 59 5.55 -13.31 1.22
CA SER A 59 5.82 -13.75 2.58
C SER A 59 5.84 -12.54 3.51
N TRP A 60 5.34 -12.72 4.73
CA TRP A 60 5.27 -11.68 5.74
C TRP A 60 5.70 -12.21 7.10
N ASP A 61 6.36 -11.35 7.86
CA ASP A 61 6.67 -11.55 9.27
C ASP A 61 6.45 -10.23 10.01
N VAL A 62 5.49 -10.22 10.91
CA VAL A 62 5.14 -9.05 11.72
C VAL A 62 5.52 -9.34 13.17
N PRO A 63 6.23 -8.42 13.85
CA PRO A 63 6.62 -8.59 15.24
C PRO A 63 5.44 -8.97 16.15
N PRO A 64 5.64 -9.92 17.09
CA PRO A 64 4.58 -10.39 17.97
C PRO A 64 4.03 -9.30 18.90
N SER A 65 4.77 -8.21 19.09
CA SER A 65 4.35 -7.02 19.84
C SER A 65 3.16 -6.28 19.21
N MET A 66 2.91 -6.46 17.91
CA MET A 66 1.81 -5.77 17.21
C MET A 66 0.52 -6.59 17.13
N SER A 67 0.57 -7.90 17.37
CA SER A 67 -0.60 -8.80 17.36
C SER A 67 -1.54 -8.58 16.16
N SER A 68 -0.97 -8.33 14.98
CA SER A 68 -1.72 -7.90 13.80
C SER A 68 -2.35 -9.07 13.05
N LYS A 69 -3.56 -8.84 12.51
CA LYS A 69 -4.20 -9.78 11.58
C LYS A 69 -3.95 -9.30 10.18
N ILE A 70 -3.34 -10.12 9.36
CA ILE A 70 -2.79 -9.68 8.09
C ILE A 70 -3.84 -9.74 6.98
N GLU A 71 -3.94 -8.67 6.21
CA GLU A 71 -4.62 -8.65 4.92
C GLU A 71 -3.66 -8.08 3.88
N VAL A 72 -3.39 -8.86 2.83
CA VAL A 72 -2.58 -8.41 1.70
C VAL A 72 -3.53 -8.02 0.58
N GLN A 73 -3.40 -6.79 0.12
CA GLN A 73 -4.16 -6.18 -0.96
C GLN A 73 -3.26 -5.96 -2.17
N VAL A 74 -3.86 -5.98 -3.35
CA VAL A 74 -3.16 -5.80 -4.64
C VAL A 74 -3.86 -4.70 -5.43
N GLY A 75 -3.03 -3.90 -6.11
CA GLY A 75 -3.49 -2.78 -6.94
C GLY A 75 -3.48 -1.43 -6.22
N ASP A 76 -3.41 -0.36 -7.01
CA ASP A 76 -3.32 1.02 -6.50
C ASP A 76 -4.58 1.46 -5.73
N ASP A 77 -5.74 0.94 -6.12
CA ASP A 77 -7.03 1.18 -5.49
C ASP A 77 -7.29 0.26 -4.28
N ARG A 78 -6.37 -0.68 -3.98
CA ARG A 78 -6.46 -1.62 -2.87
C ARG A 78 -7.75 -2.46 -2.85
N SER A 79 -8.43 -2.59 -3.99
CA SER A 79 -9.73 -3.26 -4.06
C SER A 79 -9.60 -4.79 -4.10
N GLY A 80 -8.46 -5.29 -4.58
CA GLY A 80 -8.18 -6.72 -4.66
C GLY A 80 -7.58 -7.26 -3.36
N VAL A 81 -8.33 -8.04 -2.60
CA VAL A 81 -7.75 -8.82 -1.49
C VAL A 81 -7.08 -10.06 -2.08
N PHE A 82 -5.77 -10.16 -1.92
CA PHE A 82 -4.98 -11.32 -2.33
C PHE A 82 -4.96 -12.40 -1.24
N ALA A 83 -4.60 -12.02 -0.01
CA ALA A 83 -4.42 -12.96 1.10
C ALA A 83 -5.00 -12.41 2.40
N ARG A 84 -5.47 -13.30 3.27
CA ARG A 84 -5.92 -12.99 4.63
C ARG A 84 -5.41 -14.04 5.60
N SER A 85 -4.76 -13.57 6.67
CA SER A 85 -4.30 -14.42 7.76
C SER A 85 -4.70 -13.84 9.11
N ASN A 86 -4.95 -14.71 10.08
CA ASN A 86 -5.04 -14.31 11.49
C ASN A 86 -3.67 -14.36 12.18
N ASP A 87 -2.65 -14.89 11.51
CA ASP A 87 -1.29 -15.02 11.99
C ASP A 87 -0.42 -13.88 11.46
N ALA A 88 0.41 -13.34 12.35
CA ALA A 88 1.36 -12.26 12.08
C ALA A 88 2.50 -12.68 11.14
N THR A 89 2.72 -13.98 10.96
CA THR A 89 3.74 -14.57 10.08
C THR A 89 3.08 -15.55 9.12
N GLY A 90 3.50 -15.56 7.85
CA GLY A 90 2.95 -16.47 6.87
C GLY A 90 3.51 -16.25 5.47
N SER A 91 3.05 -17.09 4.54
CA SER A 91 3.36 -16.92 3.13
C SER A 91 2.26 -17.50 2.26
N GLU A 92 2.03 -16.88 1.11
CA GLU A 92 1.04 -17.32 0.14
C GLU A 92 1.57 -17.13 -1.28
N GLU A 93 1.26 -18.08 -2.16
CA GLU A 93 1.65 -18.03 -3.56
C GLU A 93 0.55 -17.39 -4.39
N THR A 94 0.94 -16.52 -5.32
CA THR A 94 0.04 -15.92 -6.29
C THR A 94 -0.31 -16.91 -7.39
N GLY A 95 -1.20 -16.49 -8.29
CA GLY A 95 -1.29 -17.09 -9.62
C GLY A 95 -0.28 -16.46 -10.57
N ASP A 96 -0.36 -16.85 -11.85
CA ASP A 96 0.48 -16.35 -12.94
C ASP A 96 -0.01 -14.98 -13.46
N TRP A 97 -0.10 -14.01 -12.55
CA TRP A 97 -0.60 -12.66 -12.84
C TRP A 97 0.32 -11.54 -12.34
N VAL A 98 1.35 -11.85 -11.54
CA VAL A 98 2.27 -10.84 -11.03
C VAL A 98 3.15 -10.33 -12.15
N ARG A 99 3.27 -9.01 -12.26
CA ARG A 99 4.12 -8.33 -13.23
C ARG A 99 5.02 -7.31 -12.55
N ASP A 100 6.03 -6.82 -13.26
CA ASP A 100 6.79 -5.65 -12.84
C ASP A 100 5.86 -4.49 -12.47
N GLY A 101 6.11 -3.86 -11.33
CA GLY A 101 5.33 -2.74 -10.84
C GLY A 101 4.05 -3.11 -10.11
N THR A 102 3.67 -4.39 -10.02
CA THR A 102 2.46 -4.83 -9.30
C THR A 102 2.57 -4.43 -7.83
N LEU A 103 1.66 -3.58 -7.36
CA LEU A 103 1.65 -3.10 -5.99
C LEU A 103 1.02 -4.14 -5.06
N PHE A 104 1.75 -4.51 -4.01
CA PHE A 104 1.28 -5.27 -2.87
C PHE A 104 1.26 -4.37 -1.64
N VAL A 105 0.14 -4.32 -0.94
CA VAL A 105 -0.03 -3.56 0.30
C VAL A 105 -0.47 -4.52 1.39
N MET A 106 0.32 -4.62 2.46
CA MET A 106 -0.03 -5.37 3.66
C MET A 106 -0.61 -4.42 4.70
N VAL A 107 -1.81 -4.74 5.19
CA VAL A 107 -2.49 -3.96 6.22
C VAL A 107 -2.85 -4.84 7.42
N ASP A 108 -2.91 -4.22 8.59
CA ASP A 108 -3.58 -4.80 9.73
C ASP A 108 -5.10 -4.72 9.53
N ARG A 109 -5.78 -5.87 9.59
CA ARG A 109 -7.20 -5.99 9.28
C ARG A 109 -8.08 -5.31 10.31
N ASP A 110 -7.66 -5.26 11.56
CA ASP A 110 -8.46 -4.72 12.66
C ASP A 110 -8.39 -3.18 12.67
N SER A 111 -7.19 -2.61 12.60
CA SER A 111 -6.93 -1.15 12.62
C SER A 111 -6.93 -0.48 11.24
N LYS A 112 -6.83 -1.25 10.16
CA LYS A 112 -6.63 -0.76 8.77
C LYS A 112 -5.32 0.01 8.56
N MET A 113 -4.36 -0.10 9.48
CA MET A 113 -3.04 0.50 9.32
C MET A 113 -2.23 -0.25 8.27
N VAL A 114 -1.48 0.48 7.44
CA VAL A 114 -0.54 -0.11 6.49
C VAL A 114 0.70 -0.54 7.25
N LEU A 115 1.06 -1.81 7.13
CA LEU A 115 2.25 -2.39 7.76
C LEU A 115 3.42 -2.50 6.78
N ALA A 116 3.12 -2.78 5.51
CA ALA A 116 4.11 -2.76 4.46
C ALA A 116 3.46 -2.46 3.11
N ALA A 117 4.21 -1.92 2.16
CA ALA A 117 3.79 -1.78 0.79
C ALA A 117 5.00 -1.83 -0.13
N LEU A 118 4.94 -2.63 -1.20
CA LEU A 118 6.02 -2.71 -2.17
C LEU A 118 5.50 -3.05 -3.56
N LYS A 119 6.26 -2.66 -4.58
CA LYS A 119 6.03 -3.10 -5.95
C LYS A 119 6.85 -4.36 -6.21
N ALA A 120 6.21 -5.37 -6.81
CA ALA A 120 6.93 -6.52 -7.34
C ALA A 120 7.87 -6.06 -8.47
N GLY A 121 9.09 -6.62 -8.51
CA GLY A 121 10.00 -6.38 -9.63
C GLY A 121 9.63 -7.24 -10.84
N ALA A 122 10.36 -7.09 -11.95
CA ALA A 122 10.15 -7.87 -13.17
C ALA A 122 10.43 -9.38 -13.02
N GLY A 123 11.08 -9.79 -11.92
CA GLY A 123 11.59 -11.14 -11.76
C GLY A 123 12.56 -11.51 -12.90
N ASN A 124 12.53 -12.77 -13.32
CA ASN A 124 13.22 -13.28 -14.50
C ASN A 124 12.40 -13.07 -15.79
N CYS A 125 11.24 -12.44 -15.68
CA CYS A 125 10.31 -12.21 -16.76
C CYS A 125 10.44 -10.75 -17.22
N THR A 126 11.60 -10.43 -17.80
CA THR A 126 11.77 -9.14 -18.48
C THR A 126 10.75 -9.08 -19.61
N ALA A 127 9.72 -8.25 -19.46
CA ALA A 127 8.90 -7.84 -20.59
C ALA A 127 9.86 -7.31 -21.66
N PRO A 128 9.71 -7.66 -22.96
CA PRO A 128 10.52 -7.03 -23.98
C PRO A 128 10.34 -5.53 -23.77
N ALA A 129 11.46 -4.83 -23.54
CA ALA A 129 11.44 -3.38 -23.47
C ALA A 129 10.64 -2.94 -24.70
N VAL A 130 9.55 -2.20 -24.50
CA VAL A 130 8.92 -1.52 -25.62
C VAL A 130 9.95 -0.49 -26.04
N GLU A 131 10.89 -0.92 -26.89
CA GLU A 131 11.72 -0.03 -27.68
C GLU A 131 10.69 0.76 -28.46
N THR A 132 10.42 1.97 -27.96
CA THR A 132 9.70 2.99 -28.70
C THR A 132 10.60 3.34 -29.87
N ALA A 133 10.53 2.53 -30.93
CA ALA A 133 11.00 2.87 -32.25
C ALA A 133 9.95 3.80 -32.86
N GLY A 134 10.34 5.05 -33.12
CA GLY A 134 9.57 6.06 -33.85
C GLY A 134 9.34 7.31 -33.01
N ASP A 135 9.79 8.51 -33.39
CA ASP A 135 10.16 9.04 -34.72
C ASP A 135 11.32 10.05 -34.56
#